data_AF-A0A4U9D2X5-F1
#
_entry.id   AF-A0A4U9D2X5-F1
#
_cell.length_a   1.000
_cell.length_b   1.000
_cell.length_c   1.000
_cell.angle_alpha   90.00
_cell.angle_beta   90.00
_cell.angle_gamma   90.00
#
_symmetry.space_group_name_H-M   'P 1'
#
loop_
_entity.id
_entity.type
_entity.pdbx_description
1 polymer ?
#
loop_
_entity_poly.entity_id
_entity_poly.type
_entity_poly.pdbx_seq_one_letter_code
_entity_poly.pdbx_strand_id
1 'polypeptide(L)'
;MQSLSPTSRYLLALKEGSHQPDDVQQEAVSRLDTIYHELQEKPAPTPQSGGLRAKFGKLLGKREPTPEMGSARGLYMWGGVGRGKTWLMDLFYQSLPGERKQRLHFHRFMLRVHEELIALQGHSDPLEILADRFKAETDVLCFDEFFVSDITDAMLWVG
;
A
#
# COMPACT_ATOMS: atom_id res chain seq x y z
N MET A 1 17.36 -7.94 -12.77
CA MET A 1 18.24 -7.07 -11.98
C MET A 1 17.64 -6.97 -10.59
N GLN A 2 18.42 -7.18 -9.52
CA GLN A 2 17.89 -7.06 -8.16
C GLN A 2 17.52 -5.59 -7.90
N SER A 3 16.32 -5.33 -7.39
CA SER A 3 15.90 -3.99 -7.00
C SER A 3 16.67 -3.55 -5.76
N LEU A 4 17.31 -2.38 -5.80
CA LEU A 4 17.96 -1.80 -4.62
C LEU A 4 16.91 -1.38 -3.59
N SER A 5 17.20 -1.57 -2.30
CA SER A 5 16.32 -1.12 -1.22
C SER A 5 16.22 0.41 -1.15
N PRO A 6 15.18 0.97 -0.53
CA PRO A 6 15.06 2.41 -0.31
C PRO A 6 16.31 3.03 0.35
N THR A 7 16.80 2.43 1.43
CA THR A 7 18.03 2.92 2.10
C THR A 7 19.23 2.89 1.16
N SER A 8 19.38 1.82 0.38
CA SER A 8 20.50 1.67 -0.57
C SER A 8 20.48 2.74 -1.67
N ARG A 9 19.28 3.05 -2.21
CA ARG A 9 19.11 4.11 -3.22
C ARG A 9 19.39 5.49 -2.65
N TYR A 10 18.95 5.75 -1.41
CA TYR A 10 19.18 7.03 -0.74
C TYR A 10 20.69 7.29 -0.56
N LEU A 11 21.41 6.30 -0.02
CA LEU A 11 22.86 6.40 0.17
C LEU A 11 23.62 6.57 -1.15
N LEU A 12 23.16 5.91 -2.22
CA LEU A 12 23.74 6.10 -3.55
C LEU A 12 23.54 7.54 -4.04
N ALA A 13 22.33 8.10 -3.89
CA ALA A 13 22.04 9.47 -4.31
C ALA A 13 22.91 10.51 -3.56
N LEU A 14 23.13 10.30 -2.25
CA LEU A 14 24.05 11.11 -1.45
C LEU A 14 25.50 10.99 -1.94
N LYS A 15 25.95 9.77 -2.22
CA LYS A 15 27.31 9.51 -2.71
C LYS A 15 27.57 10.15 -4.08
N GLU A 16 26.57 10.15 -4.95
CA GLU A 16 26.62 10.78 -6.28
C GLU A 16 26.55 12.32 -6.21
N GLY A 17 26.29 12.90 -5.03
CA GLY A 17 26.20 14.35 -4.84
C GLY A 17 24.92 14.98 -5.42
N SER A 18 23.94 14.15 -5.81
CA SER A 18 22.65 14.63 -6.33
C SER A 18 21.74 15.22 -5.25
N HIS A 19 21.96 14.84 -3.99
CA HIS A 19 21.16 15.23 -2.82
C HIS A 19 22.07 15.54 -1.63
N GLN A 20 21.59 16.40 -0.72
CA GLN A 20 22.27 16.67 0.54
C GLN A 20 21.71 15.79 1.67
N PRO A 21 22.52 15.41 2.67
CA PRO A 21 22.03 14.70 3.85
C PRO A 21 20.96 15.51 4.57
N ASP A 22 19.86 14.87 4.96
CA ASP A 22 18.76 15.48 5.71
C ASP A 22 18.17 14.42 6.66
N ASP A 23 18.19 14.70 7.96
CA ASP A 23 17.79 13.74 9.01
C ASP A 23 16.32 13.32 8.89
N VAL A 24 15.44 14.23 8.46
CA VAL A 24 14.00 13.96 8.30
C VAL A 24 13.78 13.06 7.08
N GLN A 25 14.51 13.31 5.99
CA GLN A 25 14.47 12.41 4.84
C GLN A 25 15.00 11.02 5.19
N GLN A 26 16.09 10.95 5.96
CA GLN A 26 16.65 9.67 6.39
C GLN A 26 15.68 8.87 7.26
N GLU A 27 14.95 9.52 8.17
CA GLU A 27 13.90 8.86 8.96
C GLU A 27 12.77 8.33 8.06
N ALA A 28 12.32 9.13 7.10
CA ALA A 28 11.30 8.70 6.14
C ALA A 28 11.79 7.49 5.31
N VAL A 29 13.04 7.52 4.84
CA VAL A 29 13.66 6.41 4.11
C VAL A 29 13.72 5.15 4.98
N SER A 30 14.06 5.25 6.26
CA SER A 30 14.09 4.10 7.17
C SER A 30 12.70 3.44 7.31
N ARG A 31 11.63 4.24 7.38
CA ARG A 31 10.25 3.72 7.39
C ARG A 31 9.88 3.06 6.07
N LEU A 32 10.26 3.66 4.93
CA LEU A 32 10.06 3.08 3.60
C LEU A 32 10.82 1.76 3.42
N ASP A 33 12.02 1.66 3.96
CA ASP A 33 12.86 0.45 3.93
C ASP A 33 12.23 -0.68 4.77
N THR A 34 11.64 -0.35 5.92
CA THR A 34 10.86 -1.30 6.73
C THR A 34 9.69 -1.88 5.92
N ILE A 35 8.89 -1.03 5.29
CA ILE A 35 7.77 -1.46 4.43
C ILE A 35 8.29 -2.31 3.26
N TYR A 36 9.39 -1.91 2.63
CA TYR A 36 10.00 -2.68 1.54
C TYR A 36 10.40 -4.10 1.98
N HIS A 37 10.89 -4.28 3.21
CA HIS A 37 11.20 -5.60 3.75
C HIS A 37 9.95 -6.39 4.09
N GLU A 38 8.97 -5.77 4.78
CA GLU A 38 7.68 -6.41 5.10
C GLU A 38 6.95 -6.89 3.82
N LEU A 39 7.00 -6.14 2.73
CA LEU A 39 6.41 -6.52 1.44
C LEU A 39 7.13 -7.68 0.75
N GLN A 40 8.40 -7.93 1.07
CA GLN A 40 9.18 -9.04 0.53
C GLN A 40 9.04 -10.31 1.38
N GLU A 41 8.78 -10.16 2.67
CA GLU A 41 8.44 -11.28 3.53
C GLU A 41 7.07 -11.82 3.13
N LYS A 42 7.06 -12.96 2.42
CA LYS A 42 5.82 -13.69 2.20
C LYS A 42 5.28 -14.09 3.58
N PRO A 43 4.00 -13.81 3.91
CA PRO A 43 3.42 -14.37 5.11
C PRO A 43 3.59 -15.89 5.03
N ALA A 44 4.35 -16.45 5.97
CA ALA A 44 4.54 -17.90 6.03
C ALA A 44 3.15 -18.54 6.14
N PRO A 45 2.82 -19.58 5.36
CA PRO A 45 1.61 -20.34 5.59
C PRO A 45 1.69 -20.88 7.02
N THR A 46 0.76 -20.44 7.87
CA THR A 46 0.62 -20.98 9.22
C THR A 46 0.47 -22.51 9.09
N PRO A 47 1.26 -23.32 9.82
CA PRO A 47 1.04 -24.75 9.81
C PRO A 47 -0.37 -25.00 10.35
N GLN A 48 -1.24 -25.57 9.51
CA GLN A 48 -2.56 -26.06 9.91
C GLN A 48 -2.39 -27.24 10.87
N SER A 49 -2.01 -26.97 12.12
CA SER A 49 -1.99 -27.93 13.21
C SER A 49 -3.41 -28.09 13.74
N GLY A 50 -4.20 -28.99 13.15
CA GLY A 50 -5.56 -29.17 13.65
C GLY A 50 -6.44 -30.18 12.95
N GLY A 51 -5.91 -31.38 12.65
CA GLY A 51 -6.73 -32.55 12.39
C GLY A 51 -7.82 -32.72 13.46
N LEU A 52 -9.00 -33.19 13.03
CA LEU A 52 -10.18 -33.54 13.82
C LEU A 52 -10.91 -32.40 14.57
N ARG A 53 -10.25 -31.32 15.04
CA ARG A 53 -10.94 -30.22 15.75
C ARG A 53 -11.68 -29.23 14.84
N ALA A 54 -11.19 -28.97 13.63
CA ALA A 54 -11.80 -28.00 12.71
C ALA A 54 -13.19 -28.42 12.17
N LYS A 55 -13.50 -29.72 12.17
CA LYS A 55 -14.81 -30.22 11.70
C LYS A 55 -15.93 -30.03 12.73
N PHE A 56 -15.60 -30.01 14.02
CA PHE A 56 -16.59 -29.81 15.10
C PHE A 56 -16.87 -28.32 15.37
N GLY A 57 -15.94 -27.42 15.02
CA GLY A 57 -16.15 -25.98 15.14
C GLY A 57 -17.10 -25.38 14.11
N LYS A 58 -17.27 -26.00 12.93
CA LYS A 58 -18.12 -25.49 11.84
C LYS A 58 -19.64 -25.50 12.16
N LEU A 59 -20.07 -26.20 13.21
CA LEU A 59 -21.48 -26.32 13.58
C LEU A 59 -21.91 -25.31 14.67
N LEU A 60 -20.97 -24.73 15.41
CA LEU A 60 -21.24 -23.60 16.29
C LEU A 60 -20.70 -22.35 15.61
N GLY A 61 -21.62 -21.53 15.09
CA GLY A 61 -21.37 -20.30 14.33
C GLY A 61 -20.63 -19.18 15.09
N LYS A 62 -19.48 -19.50 15.68
CA LYS A 62 -18.45 -18.52 16.00
C LYS A 62 -17.65 -18.29 14.72
N ARG A 63 -17.93 -17.16 14.05
CA ARG A 63 -16.94 -16.52 13.17
C ARG A 63 -15.71 -16.28 14.04
N GLU A 64 -14.71 -17.16 13.93
CA GLU A 64 -13.39 -16.87 14.45
C GLU A 64 -12.87 -15.63 13.70
N PRO A 65 -12.29 -14.63 14.39
CA PRO A 65 -11.67 -13.51 13.73
C PRO A 65 -10.59 -14.07 12.82
N THR A 66 -10.75 -13.86 11.52
CA THR A 66 -9.70 -14.11 10.54
C THR A 66 -8.45 -13.41 11.08
N PRO A 67 -7.33 -14.12 11.28
CA PRO A 67 -6.11 -13.47 11.73
C PRO A 67 -5.84 -12.34 10.74
N GLU A 68 -5.67 -11.12 11.26
CA GLU A 68 -5.27 -9.96 10.47
C GLU A 68 -3.98 -10.38 9.75
N MET A 69 -4.12 -10.75 8.47
CA MET A 69 -2.98 -11.15 7.66
C MET A 69 -2.01 -9.98 7.71
N GLY A 70 -0.77 -10.26 8.10
CA GLY A 70 0.30 -9.29 8.31
C GLY A 70 0.60 -8.51 7.03
N SER A 71 -0.25 -7.56 6.71
CA SER A 71 -0.05 -6.57 5.67
C SER A 71 0.86 -5.51 6.24
N ALA A 72 1.91 -5.18 5.50
CA ALA A 72 2.75 -4.04 5.80
C ALA A 72 1.87 -2.80 6.01
N ARG A 73 2.10 -2.04 7.09
CA ARG A 73 1.37 -0.79 7.31
C ARG A 73 1.86 0.26 6.31
N GLY A 74 0.95 0.97 5.67
CA GLY A 74 1.30 2.04 4.75
C GLY A 74 1.97 3.25 5.43
N LEU A 75 2.60 4.11 4.63
CA LEU A 75 3.21 5.36 5.07
C LEU A 75 2.54 6.57 4.42
N TYR A 76 2.09 7.52 5.25
CA TYR A 76 1.63 8.83 4.81
C TYR A 76 2.70 9.89 5.10
N MET A 77 3.26 10.49 4.05
CA MET A 77 4.29 11.53 4.16
C MET A 77 3.69 12.92 3.98
N TRP A 78 3.91 13.79 4.96
CA TRP A 78 3.43 15.17 4.94
C TRP A 78 4.55 16.15 5.33
N GLY A 79 4.40 17.42 4.96
CA GLY A 79 5.38 18.47 5.24
C GLY A 79 5.39 19.57 4.18
N GLY A 80 6.20 20.60 4.39
CA GLY A 80 6.29 21.77 3.52
C GLY A 80 6.70 21.49 2.07
N VAL A 81 6.52 22.49 1.20
CA VAL A 81 6.95 22.46 -0.21
C VAL A 81 8.47 22.36 -0.29
N GLY A 82 8.99 21.65 -1.29
CA GLY A 82 10.44 21.54 -1.54
C GLY A 82 11.22 20.60 -0.60
N ARG A 83 10.56 19.87 0.30
CA ARG A 83 11.22 18.93 1.25
C ARG A 83 11.59 17.56 0.66
N GLY A 84 11.39 17.35 -0.65
CA GLY A 84 11.76 16.11 -1.34
C GLY A 84 10.77 14.95 -1.24
N LYS A 85 9.51 15.19 -0.84
CA LYS A 85 8.48 14.12 -0.72
C LYS A 85 8.27 13.34 -2.03
N THR A 86 8.18 14.04 -3.16
CA THR A 86 8.03 13.42 -4.48
C THR A 86 9.22 12.54 -4.80
N TRP A 87 10.44 13.01 -4.51
CA TRP A 87 11.65 12.22 -4.72
C TRP A 87 11.71 10.97 -3.82
N LEU A 88 11.32 11.07 -2.55
CA LEU A 88 11.20 9.91 -1.67
C LEU A 88 10.19 8.88 -2.20
N MET A 89 9.08 9.35 -2.77
CA MET A 89 8.09 8.49 -3.43
C MET A 89 8.66 7.81 -4.69
N ASP A 90 9.38 8.55 -5.55
CA ASP A 90 10.09 8.00 -6.71
C ASP A 90 11.04 6.88 -6.29
N LEU A 91 11.87 7.17 -5.29
CA LEU A 91 12.89 6.28 -4.75
C LEU A 91 12.25 4.98 -4.23
N PHE A 92 11.18 5.08 -3.45
CA PHE A 92 10.47 3.90 -2.95
C PHE A 92 9.84 3.09 -4.10
N TYR A 93 9.13 3.75 -5.01
CA TYR A 93 8.48 3.09 -6.15
C TYR A 93 9.47 2.31 -7.03
N GLN A 94 10.66 2.89 -7.27
CA GLN A 94 11.75 2.23 -7.99
C GLN A 94 12.40 1.08 -7.21
N SER A 95 12.30 1.08 -5.88
CA SER A 95 12.82 0.01 -5.02
C SER A 95 11.92 -1.21 -4.98
N LEU A 96 10.61 -1.04 -5.19
CA LEU A 96 9.65 -2.14 -5.15
C LEU A 96 9.95 -3.20 -6.22
N PRO A 97 9.94 -4.50 -5.86
CA PRO A 97 10.16 -5.58 -6.81
C PRO A 97 8.90 -5.84 -7.67
N GLY A 98 9.11 -6.30 -8.90
CA GLY A 98 8.02 -6.69 -9.81
C GLY A 98 7.23 -5.54 -10.41
N GLU A 99 6.19 -5.91 -11.16
CA GLU A 99 5.37 -5.00 -11.97
C GLU A 99 3.98 -4.74 -11.37
N ARG A 100 3.59 -5.47 -10.32
CA ARG A 100 2.29 -5.31 -9.62
C ARG A 100 2.34 -4.14 -8.64
N LYS A 101 2.72 -2.98 -9.15
CA LYS A 101 2.79 -1.70 -8.43
C LYS A 101 2.24 -0.60 -9.31
N GLN A 102 1.52 0.34 -8.72
CA GLN A 102 0.96 1.47 -9.43
C GLN A 102 1.30 2.76 -8.72
N ARG A 103 1.52 3.82 -9.51
CA ARG A 103 1.72 5.16 -9.01
C ARG A 103 0.85 6.13 -9.78
N LEU A 104 0.07 6.92 -9.05
CA LEU A 104 -0.88 7.86 -9.63
C LEU A 104 -1.16 9.01 -8.66
N HIS A 105 -1.59 10.15 -9.20
CA HIS A 105 -2.15 11.22 -8.38
C HIS A 105 -3.47 10.76 -7.74
N PHE A 106 -3.70 11.15 -6.49
CA PHE A 106 -4.88 10.72 -5.74
C PHE A 106 -6.21 11.04 -6.46
N HIS A 107 -6.35 12.23 -7.06
CA HIS A 107 -7.58 12.58 -7.78
C HIS A 107 -7.88 11.64 -8.96
N ARG A 108 -6.84 11.14 -9.66
CA ARG A 108 -7.03 10.17 -10.77
C ARG A 108 -7.49 8.82 -10.26
N PHE A 109 -7.04 8.44 -9.07
CA PHE A 109 -7.52 7.24 -8.39
C PHE A 109 -9.01 7.37 -8.04
N MET A 110 -9.40 8.49 -7.43
CA MET A 110 -10.80 8.72 -7.05
C MET A 110 -11.73 8.77 -8.27
N LEU A 111 -11.32 9.42 -9.36
CA LEU A 111 -12.09 9.40 -10.61
C LEU A 111 -12.34 7.97 -11.11
N ARG A 112 -11.30 7.13 -11.12
CA ARG A 112 -11.44 5.71 -11.48
C ARG A 112 -12.40 4.98 -10.54
N VAL A 113 -12.28 5.19 -9.22
CA VAL A 113 -13.18 4.59 -8.23
C VAL A 113 -14.64 4.97 -8.52
N HIS A 114 -14.92 6.26 -8.75
CA HIS A 114 -16.27 6.74 -9.06
C HIS A 114 -16.82 6.13 -10.35
N GLU A 115 -16.02 6.08 -11.43
CA GLU A 115 -16.40 5.45 -12.70
C GLU A 115 -16.73 3.96 -12.54
N GLU A 116 -15.91 3.21 -11.80
CA GLU A 116 -16.16 1.79 -11.55
C GLU A 116 -17.39 1.55 -10.65
N LEU A 117 -17.62 2.41 -9.65
CA LEU A 117 -18.81 2.32 -8.80
C LEU A 117 -20.09 2.60 -9.57
N ILE A 118 -20.07 3.55 -10.52
CA ILE A 118 -21.21 3.79 -11.42
C ILE A 118 -21.49 2.54 -12.26
N ALA A 119 -20.45 1.90 -12.81
CA ALA A 119 -20.61 0.68 -13.60
C ALA A 119 -21.10 -0.53 -12.77
N LEU A 120 -20.86 -0.52 -11.46
CA LEU A 120 -21.28 -1.55 -10.52
C LEU A 120 -22.63 -1.26 -9.85
N GLN A 121 -23.35 -0.20 -10.24
CA GLN A 121 -24.66 0.10 -9.69
C GLN A 121 -25.61 -1.11 -9.78
N GLY A 122 -26.31 -1.40 -8.68
CA GLY A 122 -27.23 -2.54 -8.57
C GLY A 122 -26.57 -3.87 -8.18
N HIS A 123 -25.24 -3.95 -8.08
CA HIS A 123 -24.57 -5.10 -7.48
C HIS A 123 -24.62 -5.00 -5.94
N SER A 124 -24.68 -6.16 -5.27
CA SER A 124 -24.40 -6.24 -3.84
C SER A 124 -22.91 -5.98 -3.61
N ASP A 125 -22.60 -5.13 -2.63
CA ASP A 125 -21.23 -4.87 -2.15
C ASP A 125 -20.24 -4.41 -3.24
N PRO A 126 -20.55 -3.33 -4.00
CA PRO A 126 -19.74 -2.87 -5.13
C PRO A 126 -18.31 -2.46 -4.72
N LEU A 127 -18.11 -2.02 -3.47
CA LEU A 127 -16.79 -1.68 -2.93
C LEU A 127 -15.91 -2.91 -2.72
N GLU A 128 -16.47 -4.06 -2.32
CA GLU A 128 -15.71 -5.31 -2.18
C GLU A 128 -15.26 -5.79 -3.56
N ILE A 129 -16.17 -5.76 -4.55
CA ILE A 129 -15.86 -6.09 -5.95
C ILE A 129 -14.73 -5.20 -6.48
N LEU A 130 -14.79 -3.90 -6.19
CA LEU A 130 -13.76 -2.95 -6.59
C LEU A 130 -12.42 -3.21 -5.89
N ALA A 131 -12.42 -3.51 -4.60
CA ALA A 131 -11.22 -3.86 -3.84
C ALA A 131 -10.55 -5.12 -4.40
N ASP A 132 -11.33 -6.15 -4.73
CA ASP A 132 -10.83 -7.37 -5.35
C ASP A 132 -10.20 -7.10 -6.72
N ARG A 133 -10.79 -6.21 -7.53
CA ARG A 133 -10.20 -5.78 -8.82
C ARG A 133 -8.87 -5.07 -8.63
N PHE A 134 -8.80 -4.09 -7.73
CA PHE A 134 -7.54 -3.41 -7.43
C PHE A 134 -6.48 -4.37 -6.91
N LYS A 135 -6.86 -5.31 -6.04
CA LYS A 135 -5.93 -6.33 -5.54
C LYS A 135 -5.49 -7.30 -6.64
N ALA A 136 -6.33 -7.61 -7.61
CA ALA A 136 -5.96 -8.42 -8.76
C ALA A 136 -4.89 -7.73 -9.62
N GLU A 137 -4.97 -6.41 -9.75
CA GLU A 137 -4.06 -5.59 -10.58
C GLU A 137 -2.74 -5.22 -9.88
N THR A 138 -2.79 -4.93 -8.57
CA THR A 138 -1.68 -4.30 -7.89
C THR A 138 -1.52 -4.77 -6.45
N ASP A 139 -0.28 -4.85 -5.99
CA ASP A 139 0.07 -5.16 -4.60
C ASP A 139 0.49 -3.92 -3.82
N VAL A 140 0.97 -2.88 -4.50
CA VAL A 140 1.38 -1.61 -3.88
C VAL A 140 0.83 -0.42 -4.68
N LEU A 141 0.08 0.44 -4.00
CA LEU A 141 -0.40 1.72 -4.52
C LEU A 141 0.41 2.87 -3.92
N CYS A 142 1.04 3.65 -4.78
CA CYS A 142 1.72 4.89 -4.42
C CYS A 142 0.89 6.09 -4.88
N PHE A 143 0.40 6.89 -3.94
CA PHE A 143 -0.34 8.11 -4.27
C PHE A 143 0.55 9.35 -4.20
N ASP A 144 0.65 10.08 -5.31
CA ASP A 144 1.16 11.45 -5.29
C ASP A 144 0.04 12.43 -4.94
N GLU A 145 0.41 13.52 -4.26
CA GLU A 145 -0.48 14.66 -4.00
C GLU A 145 -1.84 14.24 -3.40
N PHE A 146 -1.78 13.54 -2.28
CA PHE A 146 -2.98 13.20 -1.52
C PHE A 146 -3.61 14.46 -0.91
N PHE A 147 -4.53 15.06 -1.64
CA PHE A 147 -5.33 16.19 -1.20
C PHE A 147 -6.79 15.89 -1.50
N VAL A 148 -7.59 15.75 -0.45
CA VAL A 148 -9.04 15.60 -0.56
C VAL A 148 -9.62 17.01 -0.62
N SER A 149 -9.88 17.51 -1.83
CA SER A 149 -10.50 18.82 -2.04
C SER A 149 -12.02 18.77 -2.08
N ASP A 150 -12.61 17.60 -2.33
CA ASP A 150 -14.05 17.45 -2.57
C ASP A 150 -14.74 16.59 -1.50
N ILE A 151 -15.92 17.04 -1.06
CA ILE A 151 -16.77 16.38 -0.06
C ILE A 151 -17.21 14.99 -0.54
N THR A 152 -17.37 14.83 -1.85
CA THR A 152 -17.79 13.58 -2.48
C THR A 152 -16.79 12.44 -2.26
N ASP A 153 -15.49 12.76 -2.23
CA ASP A 153 -14.45 11.79 -1.92
C ASP A 153 -14.47 11.39 -0.45
N ALA A 154 -14.74 12.35 0.45
CA ALA A 154 -14.84 12.08 1.89
C ALA A 154 -15.98 11.10 2.24
N MET A 155 -17.07 11.08 1.47
CA MET A 155 -18.19 10.16 1.69
C MET A 155 -17.81 8.68 1.47
N LEU A 156 -16.79 8.37 0.67
CA LEU A 156 -16.28 7.00 0.50
C LEU A 156 -15.42 6.52 1.68
N TRP A 157 -14.86 7.42 2.48
CA TRP A 157 -14.03 7.09 3.65
C TRP A 157 -14.84 6.97 4.96
N VAL A 158 -16.14 7.29 4.92
CA VAL A 158 -17.06 7.28 6.07
C VAL A 158 -18.03 6.08 6.03
N GLY A 159 -17.98 5.26 4.97
CA GLY A 159 -18.77 4.05 4.79
C GLY A 159 -18.23 2.85 5.56
#